data_AF-A0A9P9D7V5-F1
#
_entry.id   AF-A0A9P9D7V5-F1
#
_cell.length_a   1.000
_cell.length_b   1.000
_cell.length_c   1.000
_cell.angle_alpha   90.00
_cell.angle_beta   90.00
_cell.angle_gamma   90.00
#
_symmetry.space_group_name_H-M   'P 1'
#
loop_
_entity.id
_entity.type
_entity.pdbx_description
1 polymer ?
#
loop_
_entity_poly.entity_id
_entity_poly.type
_entity_poly.pdbx_seq_one_letter_code
_entity_poly.pdbx_strand_id
1 'polypeptide(L)'
;MSNPRRFGDIICPNRQRNHEFSKEAKAVMIHMLFQGKSARYVADQFYTDHKAVLNIAKKFSTSTTLENRTRNGRPHKLSRVERRYILRLIRQDRLISWDALVGSMGGRVSRRT
;
A
#
# COMPACT_ATOMS: atom_id res chain seq x y z
N MET A 1 35.98 -14.34 6.39
CA MET A 1 35.73 -14.18 4.94
C MET A 1 34.64 -13.13 4.76
N SER A 2 34.91 -12.05 4.04
CA SER A 2 33.87 -11.05 3.72
C SER A 2 32.84 -11.69 2.81
N ASN A 3 31.59 -11.80 3.26
CA ASN A 3 30.49 -12.27 2.42
C ASN A 3 30.39 -11.31 1.22
N PRO A 4 30.55 -11.76 -0.04
CA PRO A 4 30.44 -10.88 -1.19
C PRO A 4 29.07 -10.20 -1.15
N ARG A 5 29.06 -8.86 -1.31
CA ARG A 5 27.81 -8.09 -1.33
C ARG A 5 26.94 -8.66 -2.44
N ARG A 6 25.73 -9.07 -2.08
CA ARG A 6 24.78 -9.61 -3.04
C ARG A 6 24.16 -8.46 -3.79
N PHE A 7 23.61 -8.76 -4.96
CA PHE A 7 23.06 -7.73 -5.83
C PHE A 7 21.96 -6.89 -5.14
N GLY A 8 21.11 -7.54 -4.32
CA GLY A 8 20.07 -6.86 -3.56
C GLY A 8 20.58 -5.91 -2.48
N ASP A 9 21.79 -6.12 -1.95
CA ASP A 9 22.40 -5.23 -0.95
C ASP A 9 22.77 -3.88 -1.56
N ILE A 10 23.00 -3.84 -2.88
CA ILE A 10 23.36 -2.63 -3.63
C ILE A 10 22.09 -1.83 -3.98
N ILE A 11 21.04 -2.51 -4.42
CA ILE A 11 19.80 -1.84 -4.89
C ILE A 11 18.87 -1.46 -3.75
N CYS A 12 18.80 -2.28 -2.70
CA CYS A 12 17.97 -2.03 -1.53
C CYS A 12 18.84 -1.98 -0.27
N PRO A 13 19.75 -1.00 -0.16
CA PRO A 13 20.55 -0.85 1.05
C PRO A 13 19.60 -0.61 2.23
N ASN A 14 19.79 -1.34 3.32
CA ASN A 14 19.03 -1.23 4.57
C ASN A 14 17.54 -1.66 4.51
N ARG A 15 17.17 -2.62 3.65
CA ARG A 15 15.82 -3.19 3.69
C ARG A 15 15.52 -3.84 5.05
N GLN A 16 14.50 -3.33 5.74
CA GLN A 16 14.01 -3.92 6.98
C GLN A 16 13.13 -5.16 6.71
N ARG A 17 12.97 -6.00 7.73
CA ARG A 17 12.04 -7.14 7.68
C ARG A 17 10.61 -6.63 7.49
N ASN A 18 9.82 -7.33 6.68
CA ASN A 18 8.42 -7.00 6.33
C ASN A 18 8.22 -5.69 5.53
N HIS A 19 9.29 -5.04 5.08
CA HIS A 19 9.18 -3.92 4.15
C HIS A 19 8.99 -4.42 2.72
N GLU A 20 8.24 -3.64 1.95
CA GLU A 20 8.00 -3.93 0.55
C GLU A 20 9.27 -3.70 -0.28
N PHE A 21 9.45 -4.47 -1.35
CA PHE A 21 10.54 -4.23 -2.29
C PHE A 21 10.33 -2.92 -3.06
N SER A 22 11.44 -2.21 -3.29
CA SER A 22 11.47 -1.06 -4.18
C SER A 22 11.09 -1.48 -5.60
N LYS A 23 10.70 -0.51 -6.42
CA LYS A 23 10.28 -0.76 -7.80
C LYS A 23 11.43 -1.30 -8.64
N GLU A 24 12.62 -0.76 -8.41
CA GLU A 24 13.88 -1.12 -9.07
C GLU A 24 14.24 -2.58 -8.76
N ALA A 25 14.18 -2.97 -7.48
CA ALA A 25 14.46 -4.35 -7.08
C ALA A 25 13.49 -5.34 -7.72
N LYS A 26 12.18 -5.04 -7.74
CA LYS A 26 11.20 -5.90 -8.42
C LYS A 26 11.47 -6.01 -9.92
N ALA A 27 11.79 -4.89 -10.57
CA ALA A 27 12.12 -4.86 -11.99
C ALA A 27 13.30 -5.78 -12.30
N VAL A 28 14.36 -5.71 -11.49
CA VAL A 28 15.53 -6.56 -11.71
C VAL A 28 15.24 -8.03 -11.39
N MET A 29 14.48 -8.33 -10.32
CA MET A 29 14.05 -9.71 -10.04
C MET A 29 13.30 -10.32 -11.23
N ILE A 30 12.35 -9.57 -11.80
CA ILE A 30 11.57 -10.00 -12.96
C ILE A 30 12.47 -10.16 -14.19
N HIS A 31 13.38 -9.22 -14.42
CA HIS A 31 14.34 -9.30 -15.53
C HIS A 31 15.23 -10.56 -15.42
N MET A 32 15.76 -10.86 -14.24
CA MET A 32 16.57 -12.07 -14.01
C MET A 32 15.76 -13.36 -14.27
N LEU A 33 14.47 -13.38 -13.92
CA LEU A 33 13.60 -14.51 -14.25
C LEU A 33 13.39 -14.63 -15.77
N PHE A 34 13.19 -13.51 -16.48
CA PHE A 34 13.08 -13.51 -17.95
C PHE A 34 14.36 -13.98 -18.64
N GLN A 35 15.53 -13.72 -18.05
CA GLN A 35 16.81 -14.28 -18.50
C GLN A 35 16.95 -15.79 -18.22
N GLY A 36 15.92 -16.45 -17.66
CA GLY A 36 15.94 -17.88 -17.36
C GLY A 36 16.65 -18.25 -16.06
N LYS A 37 16.98 -17.28 -15.18
CA LYS A 37 17.55 -17.60 -13.86
C LYS A 37 16.47 -18.24 -12.98
N SER A 38 16.88 -19.20 -12.15
CA SER A 38 15.94 -19.86 -11.23
C SER A 38 15.46 -18.90 -10.14
N ALA A 39 14.21 -19.06 -9.68
CA ALA A 39 13.67 -18.23 -8.60
C ALA A 39 14.48 -18.35 -7.29
N ARG A 40 15.10 -19.51 -7.03
CA ARG A 40 16.00 -19.72 -5.89
C ARG A 40 17.28 -18.89 -6.02
N TYR A 41 17.87 -18.84 -7.20
CA TYR A 41 19.04 -18.01 -7.46
C TYR A 41 18.73 -16.52 -7.24
N VAL A 42 17.63 -16.04 -7.82
CA VAL A 42 17.19 -14.64 -7.65
C VAL A 42 16.93 -14.33 -6.17
N ALA A 43 16.27 -15.24 -5.46
CA ALA A 43 16.00 -15.07 -4.04
C ALA A 43 17.27 -14.95 -3.18
N ASP A 44 18.30 -15.75 -3.48
CA ASP A 44 19.60 -15.65 -2.83
C ASP A 44 20.22 -14.27 -3.06
N GLN A 45 20.21 -13.77 -4.30
CA GLN A 45 20.75 -12.45 -4.65
C GLN A 45 20.06 -11.28 -3.93
N PHE A 46 18.79 -11.43 -3.55
CA PHE A 46 18.00 -10.38 -2.88
C PHE A 46 17.72 -10.66 -1.39
N TYR A 47 18.38 -11.66 -0.81
CA TYR A 47 18.21 -12.06 0.59
C TYR A 47 16.72 -12.20 0.97
N THR A 48 15.99 -13.01 0.19
CA THR A 48 14.55 -13.22 0.34
C THR A 48 14.18 -14.68 0.09
N ASP A 49 12.91 -15.02 0.30
CA ASP A 49 12.39 -16.34 -0.07
C ASP A 49 12.01 -16.40 -1.56
N HIS A 50 12.23 -17.56 -2.19
CA HIS A 50 11.85 -17.84 -3.58
C HIS A 50 10.35 -17.64 -3.83
N LYS A 51 9.50 -17.90 -2.83
CA LYS A 51 8.06 -17.61 -2.92
C LYS A 51 7.78 -16.12 -3.10
N ALA A 52 8.55 -15.24 -2.45
CA ALA A 52 8.39 -13.79 -2.62
C ALA A 52 8.69 -13.37 -4.06
N VAL A 53 9.78 -13.90 -4.63
CA VAL A 53 10.15 -13.67 -6.04
C VAL A 53 9.05 -14.15 -6.99
N LEU A 54 8.54 -15.37 -6.80
CA LEU A 54 7.44 -15.92 -7.60
C LEU A 54 6.15 -15.11 -7.47
N ASN A 55 5.81 -14.65 -6.25
CA ASN A 55 4.64 -13.81 -6.01
C ASN A 55 4.76 -12.46 -6.71
N ILE A 56 5.96 -11.86 -6.73
CA ILE A 56 6.24 -10.62 -7.47
C ILE A 56 6.02 -10.85 -8.97
N ALA A 57 6.59 -11.93 -9.53
CA ALA A 57 6.43 -12.27 -10.94
C ALA A 57 4.97 -12.55 -11.32
N LYS A 58 4.24 -13.31 -10.50
CA LYS A 58 2.81 -13.59 -10.69
C LYS A 58 1.95 -12.33 -10.60
N LYS A 59 2.27 -11.43 -9.67
CA LYS A 59 1.57 -10.13 -9.56
C LYS A 59 1.83 -9.29 -10.81
N PHE A 60 3.07 -9.25 -11.29
CA PHE A 60 3.43 -8.52 -12.49
C PHE A 60 2.74 -9.10 -13.73
N SER A 61 2.69 -10.42 -13.90
CA SER A 61 1.99 -11.05 -15.03
C SER A 61 0.49 -10.77 -15.05
N THR A 62 -0.12 -10.50 -13.89
CA THR A 62 -1.56 -10.22 -13.78
C THR A 62 -1.88 -8.73 -13.94
N SER A 63 -1.06 -7.85 -13.38
CA SER A 63 -1.38 -6.42 -13.24
C SER A 63 -0.50 -5.49 -14.06
N THR A 64 0.58 -6.02 -14.65
CA THR A 64 1.60 -5.30 -15.43
C THR A 64 2.17 -4.06 -14.72
N THR A 65 2.04 -4.01 -13.38
CA THR A 65 2.55 -2.93 -12.55
C THR A 65 3.51 -3.46 -11.50
N LEU A 66 4.53 -2.67 -11.22
CA LEU A 66 5.51 -2.91 -10.15
C LEU A 66 5.13 -2.20 -8.84
N GLU A 67 4.08 -1.37 -8.89
CA GLU A 67 3.63 -0.60 -7.75
C GLU A 67 3.03 -1.49 -6.66
N ASN A 68 3.25 -1.10 -5.41
CA ASN A 68 2.61 -1.76 -4.29
C ASN A 68 1.13 -1.37 -4.23
N ARG A 69 0.30 -2.33 -3.84
CA ARG A 69 -1.13 -2.06 -3.65
C ARG A 69 -1.25 -1.31 -2.33
N THR A 70 -1.89 -0.14 -2.36
CA THR A 70 -2.22 0.58 -1.14
C THR A 70 -3.13 -0.30 -0.28
N ARG A 71 -2.86 -0.34 1.03
CA ARG A 71 -3.71 -1.06 1.97
C ARG A 71 -5.06 -0.34 2.01
N ASN A 72 -6.15 -1.11 1.97
CA ASN A 72 -7.46 -0.55 2.26
C ASN A 72 -7.42 -0.06 3.72
N GLY A 73 -7.51 1.26 3.90
CA GLY A 73 -7.54 1.88 5.21
C GLY A 73 -8.80 1.46 5.98
N ARG A 74 -8.84 1.83 7.27
CA ARG A 74 -10.07 1.66 8.06
C ARG A 74 -11.23 2.39 7.37
N PRO A 75 -12.42 1.78 7.29
CA PRO A 75 -13.61 2.49 6.81
C PRO A 75 -13.80 3.82 7.54
N HIS A 76 -14.21 4.85 6.80
CA HIS A 76 -14.52 6.15 7.39
C HIS A 76 -15.70 6.02 8.35
N LYS A 77 -15.66 6.79 9.44
CA LYS A 77 -16.75 6.84 10.43
C LYS A 77 -18.06 7.37 9.82
N LEU A 78 -17.94 8.26 8.84
CA LEU A 78 -19.08 8.82 8.10
C LEU A 78 -19.23 8.11 6.75
N SER A 79 -20.45 7.69 6.45
CA SER A 79 -20.80 7.26 5.11
C SER A 79 -20.75 8.42 4.11
N ARG A 80 -20.71 8.09 2.82
CA ARG A 80 -20.74 9.09 1.73
C ARG A 80 -22.03 9.92 1.76
N VAL A 81 -23.15 9.31 2.16
CA VAL A 81 -24.46 9.98 2.23
C VAL A 81 -24.49 10.97 3.38
N GLU A 82 -24.05 10.55 4.57
CA GLU A 82 -23.98 11.40 5.76
C GLU A 82 -23.06 12.60 5.53
N ARG A 83 -21.87 12.39 4.96
CA ARG A 83 -20.97 13.48 4.60
C ARG A 83 -21.60 14.48 3.63
N ARG A 84 -22.34 13.98 2.63
CA ARG A 84 -23.04 14.84 1.66
C ARG A 84 -24.15 15.65 2.33
N TYR A 85 -24.89 15.03 3.24
CA TYR A 85 -25.97 15.67 3.98
C TYR A 85 -25.43 16.77 4.91
N ILE A 86 -24.37 16.50 5.66
CA ILE A 86 -23.66 17.50 6.48
C ILE A 86 -23.23 18.70 5.63
N LEU A 87 -22.59 18.47 4.49
CA LEU A 87 -22.16 19.54 3.58
C LEU A 87 -23.34 20.35 3.02
N ARG A 88 -24.52 19.73 2.87
CA ARG A 88 -25.74 20.44 2.43
C ARG A 88 -26.28 21.32 3.54
N LEU A 89 -26.35 20.83 4.77
CA LEU A 89 -26.81 21.62 5.93
C LEU A 89 -25.94 22.87 6.14
N ILE A 90 -24.61 22.71 6.11
CA ILE A 90 -23.67 23.84 6.25
C ILE A 90 -23.81 24.87 5.12
N ARG A 91 -24.16 24.41 3.91
CA ARG A 91 -24.40 25.32 2.77
C ARG A 91 -25.70 26.09 2.89
N GLN A 92 -26.73 25.48 3.46
CA GLN A 92 -28.04 26.09 3.66
C GLN A 92 -28.02 27.06 4.84
N ASP A 93 -27.38 26.68 5.94
CA ASP A 93 -27.17 27.52 7.12
C ASP A 93 -25.69 27.50 7.51
N ARG A 94 -25.00 28.61 7.21
CA ARG A 94 -23.56 28.75 7.47
C ARG A 94 -23.23 28.95 8.94
N LEU A 95 -24.22 29.29 9.77
CA LEU A 95 -24.05 29.53 11.21
C LEU A 95 -24.63 28.39 12.06
N ILE A 96 -24.96 27.25 11.44
CA ILE A 96 -25.51 26.09 12.13
C ILE A 96 -24.62 25.68 13.30
N SER A 97 -25.20 25.60 14.50
CA SER A 97 -24.49 25.16 15.69
C SER A 97 -24.17 23.66 15.60
N TRP A 98 -23.10 23.24 16.26
CA TRP A 98 -22.71 21.83 16.29
C TRP A 98 -23.82 20.93 16.85
N ASP A 99 -24.52 21.39 17.88
CA ASP A 99 -25.58 20.60 18.54
C ASP A 99 -26.80 20.44 17.62
N ALA A 100 -27.15 21.48 16.85
CA ALA A 100 -28.20 21.41 15.84
C ALA A 100 -27.82 20.46 14.68
N LEU A 101 -26.55 20.45 14.28
CA LEU A 101 -26.03 19.55 13.25
C LEU A 101 -26.06 18.09 13.73
N VAL A 102 -25.61 17.82 14.96
CA VAL A 102 -25.64 16.47 15.55
C VAL A 102 -27.07 15.99 15.78
N GLY A 103 -27.96 16.87 16.22
CA GLY A 103 -29.39 16.59 16.33
C GLY A 103 -29.98 16.16 15.00
N SER A 104 -29.66 16.88 13.92
CA SER A 104 -30.07 16.56 12.55
C SER A 104 -29.50 15.23 12.02
N MET A 105 -28.38 14.76 12.61
CA MET A 105 -27.72 13.49 12.29
C MET A 105 -28.13 12.34 13.24
N GLY A 106 -29.09 12.55 14.14
CA GLY A 106 -29.56 11.55 15.09
C GLY A 106 -28.50 11.12 16.13
N GLY A 107 -27.57 12.00 16.50
CA GLY A 107 -26.59 11.73 17.57
C GLY A 107 -25.42 10.81 17.21
N ARG A 108 -25.29 10.39 15.93
CA ARG A 108 -24.32 9.37 15.50
C ARG A 108 -22.91 9.91 15.23
N VAL A 109 -22.70 11.22 15.31
CA VAL A 109 -21.45 11.86 14.89
C VAL A 109 -20.77 12.52 16.08
N SER A 110 -19.49 12.17 16.30
CA SER A 110 -18.66 12.82 17.32
C SER A 110 -18.06 14.12 16.80
N ARG A 111 -17.81 15.10 17.69
CA ARG A 111 -17.20 16.41 17.34
C ARG A 111 -15.82 16.30 16.69
N ARG A 112 -15.10 15.20 16.91
CA ARG A 112 -13.73 14.96 16.40
C ARG A 112 -13.69 14.07 15.15
N THR A 113 -14.85 13.70 14.61
CA THR A 113 -14.95 12.87 13.39
C THR A 113 -14.70 13.72 12.15
#